data_AF-A0A3G7U923-F1
#
_entry.id   AF-A0A3G7U923-F1
#
_cell.length_a   1.000
_cell.length_b   1.000
_cell.length_c   1.000
_cell.angle_alpha   90.00
_cell.angle_beta   90.00
_cell.angle_gamma   90.00
#
_symmetry.space_group_name_H-M   'P 1'
#
loop_
_entity.id
_entity.type
_entity.pdbx_description
1 polymer ?
#
loop_
_entity_poly.entity_id
_entity_poly.type
_entity_poly.pdbx_seq_one_letter_code
_entity_poly.pdbx_strand_id
1 'polypeptide(L)'
;MSSWFAEGTVTVTNGNAVVTGVGTKFSNCRSGDMFVGPDNGIYQVINPSSDTSVSISPAYRGATSAGAAYGIVPVNGYPKALADAVNLMVQQWGATLAGLGTVSTENVVPVAKGGTGGTTQAAARSGLGLGTAAVATLGTATGNAMPVGAFGLGAQSAPVSPGTFLVGFSVTSGGDASQTPSTGSGGSRITMNTGGLLFNEIVIAANSATSPTLGYRQFNSNGVPGPWNVVYTNQNTTRAQDGTLKAI
;
A
#
# COMPACT_ATOMS: atom_id res chain seq x y z
N MET A 1 20.70 -37.66 27.37
CA MET A 1 20.18 -39.03 27.11
C MET A 1 19.37 -39.43 28.31
N SER A 2 18.19 -40.02 28.12
CA SER A 2 17.49 -40.66 29.23
C SER A 2 18.33 -41.86 29.66
N SER A 3 18.97 -41.81 30.82
CA SER A 3 19.76 -42.92 31.33
C SER A 3 18.85 -43.90 32.05
N TRP A 4 19.11 -45.19 31.89
CA TRP A 4 18.50 -46.22 32.73
C TRP A 4 18.85 -45.95 34.20
N PHE A 5 17.90 -46.22 35.10
CA PHE A 5 18.12 -46.05 36.53
C PHE A 5 17.56 -47.23 37.32
N ALA A 6 18.21 -47.54 38.43
CA ALA A 6 18.01 -48.77 39.21
C ALA A 6 18.37 -48.58 40.68
N GLU A 7 18.35 -47.33 41.18
CA GLU A 7 18.74 -47.05 42.56
C GLU A 7 17.74 -47.65 43.55
N GLY A 8 18.25 -48.18 44.67
CA GLY A 8 17.42 -48.79 45.70
C GLY A 8 16.94 -50.20 45.32
N THR A 9 15.95 -50.68 46.06
CA THR A 9 15.39 -52.03 45.90
C THR A 9 13.88 -52.01 45.89
N VAL A 10 13.26 -53.03 45.30
CA VAL A 10 11.80 -53.14 45.21
C VAL A 10 11.24 -54.37 45.94
N THR A 11 10.02 -54.22 46.42
CA THR A 11 9.13 -55.29 46.82
C THR A 11 8.02 -55.40 45.78
N VAL A 12 7.98 -56.55 45.13
CA VAL A 12 7.00 -56.92 44.10
C VAL A 12 6.22 -58.14 44.59
N THR A 13 4.89 -58.08 44.48
CA THR A 13 4.00 -59.15 44.93
C THR A 13 3.28 -59.74 43.73
N ASN A 14 3.30 -61.06 43.58
CA ASN A 14 2.61 -61.75 42.49
C ASN A 14 1.12 -61.34 42.46
N GLY A 15 0.64 -60.93 41.28
CA GLY A 15 -0.73 -60.50 41.05
C GLY A 15 -1.03 -59.06 41.50
N ASN A 16 -0.05 -58.33 42.05
CA ASN A 16 -0.23 -56.93 42.45
C ASN A 16 0.34 -55.98 41.39
N ALA A 17 -0.38 -54.89 41.13
CA ALA A 17 0.03 -53.84 40.21
C ALA A 17 0.92 -52.76 40.87
N VAL A 18 1.04 -52.75 42.20
CA VAL A 18 1.86 -51.77 42.92
C VAL A 18 3.22 -52.36 43.28
N VAL A 19 4.27 -51.66 42.87
CA VAL A 19 5.65 -51.93 43.28
C VAL A 19 6.02 -50.94 44.38
N THR A 20 6.50 -51.46 45.50
CA THR A 20 6.95 -50.64 46.64
C THR A 20 8.48 -50.62 46.68
N GLY A 21 9.08 -49.45 46.69
CA GLY A 21 10.52 -49.25 46.68
C GLY A 21 11.10 -48.79 48.02
N VAL A 22 12.38 -49.06 48.22
CA VAL A 22 13.21 -48.51 49.31
C VAL A 22 14.45 -47.88 48.69
N GLY A 23 14.67 -46.59 48.94
CA GLY A 23 15.78 -45.84 48.33
C GLY A 23 15.64 -45.64 46.82
N THR A 24 14.47 -45.95 46.25
CA THR A 24 14.15 -45.77 44.83
C THR A 24 13.86 -44.30 44.50
N LYS A 25 13.86 -43.99 43.20
CA LYS A 25 13.53 -42.65 42.67
C LYS A 25 12.44 -42.74 41.61
N PHE A 26 11.33 -43.40 41.93
CA PHE A 26 10.24 -43.58 40.99
C PHE A 26 9.58 -42.27 40.54
N SER A 27 9.72 -41.16 41.28
CA SER A 27 9.25 -39.85 40.81
C SER A 27 9.96 -39.37 39.54
N ASN A 28 11.12 -39.95 39.20
CA ASN A 28 11.85 -39.63 37.97
C ASN A 28 11.33 -40.39 36.74
N CYS A 29 10.53 -41.45 36.91
CA CYS A 29 9.90 -42.11 35.76
C CYS A 29 8.61 -41.40 35.34
N ARG A 30 8.13 -41.76 34.16
CA ARG A 30 6.87 -41.28 33.58
C ARG A 30 5.96 -42.46 33.30
N SER A 31 4.65 -42.19 33.27
CA SER A 31 3.70 -43.14 32.69
C SER A 31 4.15 -43.51 31.27
N GLY A 32 4.20 -44.79 30.96
CA GLY A 32 4.73 -45.33 29.71
C GLY A 32 6.18 -45.78 29.74
N ASP A 33 6.96 -45.43 30.77
CA ASP A 33 8.31 -46.00 30.95
C ASP A 33 8.25 -47.50 31.20
N MET A 34 9.34 -48.17 30.89
CA MET A 34 9.45 -49.61 31.05
C MET A 34 10.05 -49.93 32.43
N PHE A 35 9.31 -50.69 33.23
CA PHE A 35 9.80 -51.32 34.45
C PHE A 35 10.26 -52.74 34.12
N VAL A 36 11.52 -53.04 34.43
CA VAL A 36 12.12 -54.37 34.36
C VAL A 36 12.12 -54.94 35.77
N GLY A 37 11.27 -55.94 36.00
CA GLY A 37 11.13 -56.60 37.29
C GLY A 37 12.27 -57.59 37.57
N PRO A 38 12.42 -58.05 38.82
CA PRO A 38 13.43 -59.04 39.21
C PRO A 38 13.24 -60.42 38.55
N ASP A 39 12.07 -60.66 37.96
CA ASP A 39 11.75 -61.80 37.09
C ASP A 39 12.33 -61.68 35.67
N ASN A 40 13.08 -60.60 35.38
CA ASN A 40 13.44 -60.15 34.04
C ASN A 40 12.24 -59.84 33.14
N GLY A 41 11.05 -59.70 33.74
CA GLY A 41 9.82 -59.36 33.05
C GLY A 41 9.75 -57.87 32.74
N ILE A 42 9.13 -57.53 31.60
CA ILE A 42 8.87 -56.16 31.18
C ILE A 42 7.43 -55.78 31.52
N TYR A 43 7.29 -54.62 32.15
CA TYR A 43 6.02 -54.04 32.57
C TYR A 43 5.98 -52.55 32.20
N GLN A 44 4.79 -52.04 31.88
CA GLN A 44 4.61 -50.61 31.64
C GLN A 44 4.34 -49.89 32.97
N VAL A 45 5.09 -48.84 33.27
CA VAL A 45 4.77 -47.91 34.34
C VAL A 45 3.45 -47.21 34.01
N ILE A 46 2.46 -47.31 34.88
CA ILE A 46 1.17 -46.63 34.73
C ILE A 46 1.17 -45.30 35.47
N ASN A 47 1.59 -45.29 36.73
CA ASN A 47 1.63 -44.07 37.53
C ASN A 47 2.72 -44.16 38.62
N PRO A 48 3.77 -43.31 38.59
CA PRO A 48 4.65 -43.12 39.73
C PRO A 48 3.96 -42.27 40.79
N SER A 49 3.52 -42.89 41.87
CA SER A 49 2.78 -42.22 42.94
C SER A 49 3.70 -41.51 43.95
N SER A 50 4.96 -41.94 44.09
CA SER A 50 5.99 -41.29 44.91
C SER A 50 7.39 -41.78 44.52
N ASP A 51 8.45 -41.34 45.22
CA ASP A 51 9.80 -41.93 45.09
C ASP A 51 9.83 -43.44 45.37
N THR A 52 8.90 -43.94 46.18
CA THR A 52 8.88 -45.30 46.74
C THR A 52 7.65 -46.11 46.32
N SER A 53 6.80 -45.61 45.43
CA SER A 53 5.68 -46.38 44.91
C SER A 53 5.43 -46.06 43.44
N VAL A 54 5.26 -47.12 42.64
CA VAL A 54 4.91 -47.03 41.22
C VAL A 54 3.91 -48.14 40.89
N SER A 55 2.88 -47.81 40.11
CA SER A 55 1.98 -48.82 39.55
C SER A 55 2.45 -49.28 38.18
N ILE A 56 2.29 -50.57 37.89
CA ILE A 56 2.69 -51.23 36.66
C ILE A 56 1.53 -51.99 36.00
N SER A 57 1.60 -52.20 34.70
CA SER A 57 0.67 -53.03 33.93
C SER A 57 1.43 -53.93 32.94
N PRO A 58 1.08 -55.22 32.82
CA PRO A 58 0.15 -55.95 33.68
C PRO A 58 0.63 -56.03 35.14
N ALA A 59 -0.20 -56.53 36.06
CA ALA A 59 0.25 -56.80 37.44
C ALA A 59 1.47 -57.74 37.45
N TYR A 60 2.32 -57.63 38.48
CA TYR A 60 3.57 -58.39 38.55
C TYR A 60 3.31 -59.90 38.48
N ARG A 61 3.97 -60.60 37.56
CA ARG A 61 3.70 -62.01 37.22
C ARG A 61 4.68 -62.99 37.87
N GLY A 62 5.86 -62.52 38.25
CA GLY A 62 6.90 -63.33 38.87
C GLY A 62 6.59 -63.75 40.31
N ALA A 63 7.47 -64.55 40.90
CA ALA A 63 7.38 -64.89 42.33
C ALA A 63 7.55 -63.64 43.20
N THR A 64 6.75 -63.53 44.27
CA THR A 64 6.83 -62.42 45.24
C THR A 64 8.25 -62.31 45.77
N SER A 65 8.83 -61.12 45.68
CA SER A 65 10.22 -60.84 46.06
C SER A 65 10.30 -59.51 46.77
N ALA A 66 11.04 -59.45 47.87
CA ALA A 66 11.30 -58.24 48.65
C ALA A 66 12.78 -57.90 48.60
N GLY A 67 13.12 -56.60 48.57
CA GLY A 67 14.50 -56.14 48.49
C GLY A 67 15.22 -56.51 47.18
N ALA A 68 14.46 -56.68 46.09
CA ALA A 68 14.98 -57.17 44.81
C ALA A 68 15.54 -56.04 43.93
N ALA A 69 16.43 -56.40 42.99
CA ALA A 69 16.88 -55.50 41.94
C ALA A 69 15.78 -55.25 40.90
N TYR A 70 15.85 -54.12 40.23
CA TYR A 70 14.94 -53.71 39.16
C TYR A 70 15.67 -52.78 38.18
N GLY A 71 15.01 -52.40 37.10
CA GLY A 71 15.45 -51.27 36.29
C GLY A 71 14.25 -50.49 35.76
N ILE A 72 14.41 -49.16 35.65
CA ILE A 72 13.53 -48.33 34.84
C ILE A 72 14.28 -47.93 33.59
N VAL A 73 13.63 -48.18 32.46
CA VAL A 73 14.07 -47.78 31.14
C VAL A 73 13.12 -46.70 30.66
N PRO A 74 13.56 -45.44 30.58
CA PRO A 74 12.72 -44.39 30.04
C PRO A 74 12.38 -44.67 28.58
N VAL A 75 11.09 -44.76 28.26
CA VAL A 75 10.63 -44.99 26.90
C VAL A 75 10.23 -43.63 26.34
N ASN A 76 11.21 -42.90 25.82
CA ASN A 76 10.92 -41.73 25.01
C ASN A 76 10.36 -42.20 23.67
N GLY A 77 9.05 -42.40 23.60
CA GLY A 77 8.38 -42.37 22.31
C GLY A 77 8.79 -41.05 21.66
N TYR A 78 9.37 -41.08 20.45
CA TYR A 78 9.26 -39.92 19.56
C TYR A 78 7.80 -39.47 19.70
N PRO A 79 7.50 -38.21 20.06
CA PRO A 79 6.12 -37.79 20.20
C PRO A 79 5.50 -37.94 18.81
N LYS A 80 4.93 -39.11 18.53
CA LYS A 80 4.54 -39.55 17.19
C LYS A 80 3.52 -38.57 16.64
N ALA A 81 2.65 -38.09 17.54
CA ALA A 81 1.73 -37.00 17.28
C ALA A 81 2.43 -35.70 16.83
N LEU A 82 3.55 -35.29 17.44
CA LEU A 82 4.30 -34.11 17.01
C LEU A 82 5.01 -34.33 15.68
N ALA A 83 5.64 -35.48 15.48
CA ALA A 83 6.30 -35.81 14.20
C ALA A 83 5.28 -35.89 13.05
N ASP A 84 4.13 -36.55 13.30
CA ASP A 84 3.00 -36.60 12.37
C ASP A 84 2.44 -35.19 12.10
N ALA A 85 2.29 -34.35 13.13
CA ALA A 85 1.79 -32.98 12.99
C ALA A 85 2.73 -32.08 12.17
N VAL A 86 4.04 -32.17 12.39
CA VAL A 86 5.04 -31.43 11.59
C VAL A 86 5.06 -31.94 10.15
N ASN A 87 4.99 -33.26 9.94
CA ASN A 87 4.93 -33.84 8.60
C ASN A 87 3.67 -33.38 7.85
N LEU A 88 2.50 -33.36 8.51
CA LEU A 88 1.26 -32.83 7.95
C LEU A 88 1.40 -31.35 7.57
N MET A 89 2.03 -30.53 8.42
CA MET A 89 2.29 -29.13 8.11
C MET A 89 3.18 -28.97 6.87
N VAL A 90 4.26 -29.75 6.77
CA VAL A 90 5.18 -29.72 5.62
C VAL A 90 4.48 -30.19 4.33
N GLN A 91 3.64 -31.22 4.39
CA GLN A 91 2.88 -31.68 3.23
C GLN A 91 1.84 -30.67 2.76
N GLN A 92 1.13 -30.03 3.69
CA GLN A 92 0.09 -29.06 3.37
C GLN A 92 0.67 -27.72 2.87
N TRP A 93 1.77 -27.25 3.46
CA TRP A 93 2.25 -25.88 3.27
C TRP A 93 3.64 -25.78 2.63
N GLY A 94 4.41 -26.86 2.55
CA GLY A 94 5.78 -26.82 2.06
C GLY A 94 5.89 -26.30 0.63
N ALA A 95 5.04 -26.79 -0.27
CA ALA A 95 4.99 -26.31 -1.65
C ALA A 95 4.51 -24.84 -1.73
N THR A 96 3.52 -24.45 -0.93
CA THR A 96 3.01 -23.07 -0.89
C THR A 96 4.07 -22.09 -0.41
N LEU A 97 4.77 -22.41 0.68
CA LEU A 97 5.83 -21.56 1.24
C LEU A 97 7.02 -21.45 0.29
N ALA A 98 7.42 -22.56 -0.35
CA ALA A 98 8.43 -22.53 -1.40
C ALA A 98 7.98 -21.68 -2.61
N GLY A 99 6.70 -21.75 -2.97
CA GLY A 99 6.10 -21.01 -4.08
C GLY A 99 6.09 -19.49 -3.90
N LEU A 100 6.15 -18.97 -2.66
CA LEU A 100 6.29 -17.53 -2.40
C LEU A 100 7.64 -16.97 -2.88
N GLY A 101 8.67 -17.83 -3.00
CA GLY A 101 10.00 -17.43 -3.46
C GLY A 101 10.57 -16.24 -2.68
N THR A 102 11.10 -15.25 -3.41
CA THR A 102 11.74 -14.07 -2.82
C THR A 102 10.76 -13.07 -2.18
N VAL A 103 9.44 -13.24 -2.35
CA VAL A 103 8.43 -12.37 -1.72
C VAL A 103 8.30 -12.68 -0.23
N SER A 104 8.69 -13.89 0.20
CA SER A 104 8.53 -14.39 1.57
C SER A 104 9.27 -13.56 2.65
N THR A 105 10.25 -12.74 2.26
CA THR A 105 11.05 -11.91 3.17
C THR A 105 10.68 -10.43 3.12
N GLU A 106 9.68 -10.04 2.34
CA GLU A 106 9.31 -8.63 2.14
C GLU A 106 8.31 -8.17 3.21
N ASN A 107 8.60 -7.04 3.87
CA ASN A 107 7.61 -6.36 4.73
C ASN A 107 6.52 -5.66 3.89
N VAL A 108 6.90 -5.14 2.71
CA VAL A 108 5.99 -4.55 1.73
C VAL A 108 6.38 -5.11 0.37
N VAL A 109 5.42 -5.70 -0.35
CA VAL A 109 5.69 -6.29 -1.67
C VAL A 109 5.90 -5.16 -2.69
N PRO A 110 7.10 -5.00 -3.27
CA PRO A 110 7.33 -3.96 -4.26
C PRO A 110 6.66 -4.31 -5.59
N VAL A 111 6.46 -3.30 -6.45
CA VAL A 111 5.97 -3.49 -7.82
C VAL A 111 6.84 -4.50 -8.59
N ALA A 112 8.16 -4.45 -8.44
CA ALA A 112 9.08 -5.37 -9.11
C ALA A 112 8.84 -6.86 -8.78
N LYS A 113 8.14 -7.14 -7.68
CA LYS A 113 7.77 -8.50 -7.24
C LYS A 113 6.30 -8.85 -7.46
N GLY A 114 5.59 -8.08 -8.30
CA GLY A 114 4.24 -8.43 -8.72
C GLY A 114 3.13 -8.03 -7.75
N GLY A 115 3.38 -7.13 -6.78
CA GLY A 115 2.39 -6.72 -5.77
C GLY A 115 1.10 -6.08 -6.33
N THR A 116 1.04 -5.82 -7.63
CA THR A 116 -0.11 -5.23 -8.35
C THR A 116 -0.48 -6.03 -9.62
N GLY A 117 -0.03 -7.29 -9.72
CA GLY A 117 -0.29 -8.15 -10.89
C GLY A 117 0.72 -8.00 -12.04
N GLY A 118 1.79 -7.22 -11.86
CA GLY A 118 2.89 -7.09 -12.83
C GLY A 118 4.18 -6.59 -12.20
N THR A 119 5.32 -6.76 -12.90
CA THR A 119 6.67 -6.44 -12.39
C THR A 119 7.22 -5.09 -12.86
N THR A 120 6.42 -4.30 -13.57
CA THR A 120 6.78 -2.96 -14.07
C THR A 120 5.72 -1.95 -13.65
N GLN A 121 6.09 -0.66 -13.60
CA GLN A 121 5.14 0.41 -13.28
C GLN A 121 3.98 0.46 -14.29
N ALA A 122 4.23 0.16 -15.57
CA ALA A 122 3.19 0.14 -16.60
C ALA A 122 2.19 -1.00 -16.36
N ALA A 123 2.68 -2.21 -16.09
CA ALA A 123 1.82 -3.35 -15.76
C ALA A 123 1.06 -3.13 -14.44
N ALA A 124 1.70 -2.53 -13.43
CA ALA A 124 1.06 -2.18 -12.17
C ALA A 124 -0.14 -1.24 -12.34
N ARG A 125 0.01 -0.18 -13.15
CA ARG A 125 -1.10 0.73 -13.47
C ARG A 125 -2.22 0.01 -14.21
N SER A 126 -1.87 -0.87 -15.16
CA SER A 126 -2.86 -1.69 -15.86
C SER A 126 -3.62 -2.62 -14.91
N GLY A 127 -2.93 -3.28 -13.98
CA GLY A 127 -3.54 -4.18 -13.00
C GLY A 127 -4.49 -3.48 -12.02
N LEU A 128 -4.22 -2.20 -11.72
CA LEU A 128 -5.09 -1.34 -10.92
C LEU A 128 -6.25 -0.70 -11.73
N GLY A 129 -6.34 -0.94 -13.05
CA GLY A 129 -7.36 -0.35 -13.91
C GLY A 129 -7.16 1.15 -14.17
N LEU A 130 -5.95 1.68 -14.01
CA LEU A 130 -5.64 3.08 -14.24
C LEU A 130 -5.48 3.39 -15.74
N GLY A 131 -6.14 4.46 -16.19
CA GLY A 131 -6.06 4.94 -17.57
C GLY A 131 -4.82 5.79 -17.87
N THR A 132 -4.74 6.29 -19.10
CA THR A 132 -3.63 7.14 -19.59
C THR A 132 -3.45 8.44 -18.82
N ALA A 133 -4.51 8.95 -18.18
CA ALA A 133 -4.44 10.12 -17.32
C ALA A 133 -3.49 9.93 -16.12
N ALA A 134 -3.29 8.70 -15.64
CA ALA A 134 -2.43 8.41 -14.49
C ALA A 134 -0.93 8.63 -14.76
N VAL A 135 -0.54 8.83 -16.01
CA VAL A 135 0.85 9.11 -16.42
C VAL A 135 1.00 10.45 -17.14
N ALA A 136 -0.08 11.22 -17.27
CA ALA A 136 -0.04 12.49 -17.97
C ALA A 136 0.83 13.49 -17.19
N THR A 137 1.82 14.11 -17.86
CA THR A 137 2.58 15.22 -17.29
C THR A 137 1.70 16.45 -17.24
N LEU A 138 1.59 17.08 -16.07
CA LEU A 138 0.90 18.36 -15.92
C LEU A 138 1.81 19.52 -16.35
N GLY A 139 1.29 20.45 -17.13
CA GLY A 139 1.99 21.68 -17.48
C GLY A 139 1.45 22.37 -18.73
N THR A 140 2.20 23.35 -19.23
CA THR A 140 1.81 24.21 -20.36
C THR A 140 2.53 23.90 -21.67
N ALA A 141 3.47 22.96 -21.66
CA ALA A 141 4.15 22.52 -22.88
C ALA A 141 3.23 21.67 -23.77
N THR A 142 3.50 21.66 -25.08
CA THR A 142 2.79 20.80 -26.04
C THR A 142 2.88 19.32 -25.62
N GLY A 143 1.73 18.65 -25.53
CA GLY A 143 1.64 17.24 -25.12
C GLY A 143 1.33 17.02 -23.64
N ASN A 144 1.37 18.06 -22.81
CA ASN A 144 1.00 17.96 -21.39
C ASN A 144 -0.51 18.06 -21.18
N ALA A 145 -0.99 17.51 -20.06
CA ALA A 145 -2.31 17.83 -19.53
C ALA A 145 -2.29 19.22 -18.88
N MET A 146 -3.19 20.09 -19.30
CA MET A 146 -3.24 21.48 -18.85
C MET A 146 -3.87 21.58 -17.44
N PRO A 147 -3.16 22.10 -16.42
CA PRO A 147 -3.74 22.31 -15.10
C PRO A 147 -4.71 23.50 -15.10
N VAL A 148 -5.67 23.51 -14.16
CA VAL A 148 -6.58 24.66 -13.96
C VAL A 148 -5.77 25.92 -13.70
N GLY A 149 -6.14 27.01 -14.37
CA GLY A 149 -5.49 28.31 -14.30
C GLY A 149 -4.34 28.52 -15.29
N ALA A 150 -3.86 27.46 -15.95
CA ALA A 150 -2.91 27.61 -17.05
C ALA A 150 -3.51 28.46 -18.17
N PHE A 151 -2.71 29.40 -18.68
CA PHE A 151 -3.16 30.40 -19.67
C PHE A 151 -4.42 31.17 -19.26
N GLY A 152 -4.70 31.27 -17.95
CA GLY A 152 -5.88 31.94 -17.40
C GLY A 152 -7.21 31.20 -17.55
N LEU A 153 -7.20 29.94 -17.99
CA LEU A 153 -8.41 29.13 -18.16
C LEU A 153 -8.86 28.49 -16.84
N GLY A 154 -10.14 28.68 -16.48
CA GLY A 154 -10.77 28.00 -15.34
C GLY A 154 -10.36 28.50 -13.94
N ALA A 155 -9.51 29.51 -13.84
CA ALA A 155 -9.20 30.16 -12.56
C ALA A 155 -10.37 31.07 -12.11
N GLN A 156 -10.54 31.24 -10.79
CA GLN A 156 -11.50 32.21 -10.22
C GLN A 156 -11.22 33.65 -10.69
N SER A 157 -9.96 33.96 -10.94
CA SER A 157 -9.54 35.20 -11.60
C SER A 157 -8.37 34.91 -12.52
N ALA A 158 -8.48 35.30 -13.79
CA ALA A 158 -7.39 35.19 -14.74
C ALA A 158 -6.22 36.10 -14.29
N PRO A 159 -4.96 35.74 -14.61
CA PRO A 159 -3.81 36.50 -14.17
C PRO A 159 -3.88 37.95 -14.69
N VAL A 160 -3.62 38.91 -13.81
CA VAL A 160 -3.44 40.31 -14.22
C VAL A 160 -2.10 40.43 -14.93
N SER A 161 -2.13 40.74 -16.22
CA SER A 161 -0.93 40.93 -17.04
C SER A 161 -0.86 42.38 -17.52
N PRO A 162 0.08 43.20 -17.03
CA PRO A 162 0.29 44.55 -17.54
C PRO A 162 0.96 44.55 -18.93
N GLY A 163 1.55 43.42 -19.33
CA GLY A 163 2.25 43.25 -20.61
C GLY A 163 1.41 42.53 -21.66
N THR A 164 1.79 42.71 -22.93
CA THR A 164 1.04 42.28 -24.13
C THR A 164 1.51 40.94 -24.71
N PHE A 165 2.43 40.26 -24.02
CA PHE A 165 3.10 39.05 -24.54
C PHE A 165 2.68 37.76 -23.84
N LEU A 166 1.74 37.84 -22.88
CA LEU A 166 1.18 36.65 -22.24
C LEU A 166 0.08 36.06 -23.13
N VAL A 167 0.36 34.94 -23.79
CA VAL A 167 -0.63 34.21 -24.59
C VAL A 167 -1.68 33.58 -23.66
N GLY A 168 -2.95 33.63 -24.08
CA GLY A 168 -4.08 33.07 -23.34
C GLY A 168 -5.04 34.14 -22.85
N PHE A 169 -5.74 33.81 -21.77
CA PHE A 169 -6.72 34.65 -21.09
C PHE A 169 -6.03 35.40 -19.95
N SER A 170 -6.25 36.71 -19.88
CA SER A 170 -5.68 37.55 -18.83
C SER A 170 -6.63 38.70 -18.48
N VAL A 171 -6.35 39.34 -17.35
CA VAL A 171 -6.93 40.63 -17.00
C VAL A 171 -5.90 41.72 -17.23
N THR A 172 -6.34 42.89 -17.67
CA THR A 172 -5.52 44.09 -17.82
C THR A 172 -5.85 45.05 -16.68
N SER A 173 -4.86 45.76 -16.15
CA SER A 173 -5.09 46.72 -15.06
C SER A 173 -5.60 48.07 -15.57
N GLY A 174 -5.47 48.35 -16.87
CA GLY A 174 -5.88 49.63 -17.46
C GLY A 174 -4.93 50.78 -17.16
N GLY A 175 -3.74 50.48 -16.59
CA GLY A 175 -2.76 51.48 -16.19
C GLY A 175 -2.10 52.24 -17.35
N ASP A 176 -2.31 51.80 -18.59
CA ASP A 176 -1.81 52.43 -19.81
C ASP A 176 -2.85 52.23 -20.94
N ALA A 177 -2.96 53.21 -21.84
CA ALA A 177 -3.71 53.14 -23.10
C ALA A 177 -3.26 51.97 -23.99
N SER A 178 -2.02 51.50 -23.81
CA SER A 178 -1.54 50.29 -24.47
C SER A 178 -2.23 49.01 -23.97
N GLN A 179 -2.93 48.98 -22.84
CA GLN A 179 -3.48 47.73 -22.31
C GLN A 179 -4.95 47.49 -22.65
N THR A 180 -5.74 48.56 -22.80
CA THR A 180 -7.18 48.47 -23.06
C THR A 180 -7.64 49.52 -24.06
N PRO A 181 -8.72 49.27 -24.81
CA PRO A 181 -9.29 50.24 -25.74
C PRO A 181 -9.94 51.45 -25.05
N SER A 182 -10.09 51.41 -23.72
CA SER A 182 -10.59 52.53 -22.90
C SER A 182 -9.59 52.83 -21.79
N THR A 183 -8.74 53.83 -22.01
CA THR A 183 -7.65 54.20 -21.10
C THR A 183 -8.15 54.44 -19.67
N GLY A 184 -7.39 53.96 -18.68
CA GLY A 184 -7.74 54.08 -17.26
C GLY A 184 -8.73 53.01 -16.76
N SER A 185 -9.21 52.13 -17.64
CA SER A 185 -10.08 51.01 -17.29
C SER A 185 -9.37 49.69 -17.52
N GLY A 186 -9.40 48.79 -16.54
CA GLY A 186 -8.98 47.40 -16.72
C GLY A 186 -9.92 46.63 -17.66
N GLY A 187 -9.74 45.32 -17.78
CA GLY A 187 -10.59 44.52 -18.67
C GLY A 187 -10.11 43.11 -18.90
N SER A 188 -10.95 42.30 -19.52
CA SER A 188 -10.61 40.93 -19.93
C SER A 188 -9.93 40.94 -21.29
N ARG A 189 -8.83 40.20 -21.44
CA ARG A 189 -8.03 40.12 -22.65
C ARG A 189 -7.78 38.68 -23.07
N ILE A 190 -7.86 38.45 -24.37
CA ILE A 190 -7.35 37.27 -25.04
C ILE A 190 -6.19 37.69 -25.93
N THR A 191 -5.03 37.08 -25.75
CA THR A 191 -3.83 37.34 -26.55
C THR A 191 -3.39 36.06 -27.25
N MET A 192 -3.10 36.14 -28.55
CA MET A 192 -2.58 35.04 -29.35
C MET A 192 -1.28 35.46 -30.03
N ASN A 193 -0.23 34.63 -29.96
CA ASN A 193 1.00 34.81 -30.75
C ASN A 193 0.84 34.11 -32.10
N THR A 194 1.01 34.83 -33.19
CA THR A 194 0.92 34.29 -34.56
C THR A 194 2.29 33.96 -35.18
N GLY A 195 3.38 34.26 -34.46
CA GLY A 195 4.76 33.95 -34.81
C GLY A 195 5.71 35.07 -34.40
N GLY A 196 6.84 34.73 -33.76
CA GLY A 196 7.83 35.73 -33.33
C GLY A 196 7.23 36.75 -32.37
N LEU A 197 7.32 38.04 -32.74
CA LEU A 197 6.75 39.16 -31.98
C LEU A 197 5.39 39.64 -32.53
N LEU A 198 4.74 38.86 -33.39
CA LEU A 198 3.40 39.15 -33.89
C LEU A 198 2.34 38.58 -32.93
N PHE A 199 1.48 39.46 -32.42
CA PHE A 199 0.40 39.11 -31.51
C PHE A 199 -0.91 39.72 -31.99
N ASN A 200 -2.01 39.03 -31.73
CA ASN A 200 -3.36 39.55 -31.85
C ASN A 200 -3.99 39.62 -30.47
N GLU A 201 -4.71 40.71 -30.22
CA GLU A 201 -5.40 40.92 -28.95
C GLU A 201 -6.86 41.26 -29.18
N ILE A 202 -7.72 40.71 -28.32
CA ILE A 202 -9.12 41.09 -28.17
C ILE A 202 -9.32 41.47 -26.71
N VAL A 203 -9.90 42.64 -26.45
CA VAL A 203 -10.09 43.18 -25.10
C VAL A 203 -11.51 43.70 -24.94
N ILE A 204 -12.14 43.33 -23.82
CA ILE A 204 -13.36 43.98 -23.32
C ILE A 204 -12.96 44.81 -22.11
N ALA A 205 -13.04 46.13 -22.24
CA ALA A 205 -12.77 47.04 -21.14
C ALA A 205 -13.91 46.99 -20.11
N ALA A 206 -13.54 47.00 -18.84
CA ALA A 206 -14.45 47.11 -17.70
C ALA A 206 -14.77 48.58 -17.38
N ASN A 207 -15.05 49.39 -18.41
CA ASN A 207 -15.33 50.82 -18.28
C ASN A 207 -16.82 51.16 -18.06
N SER A 208 -17.72 50.23 -18.40
CA SER A 208 -19.16 50.39 -18.21
C SER A 208 -19.84 49.03 -18.07
N ALA A 209 -20.83 48.93 -17.18
CA ALA A 209 -21.66 47.74 -17.03
C ALA A 209 -22.69 47.58 -18.15
N THR A 210 -23.05 48.67 -18.84
CA THR A 210 -24.12 48.71 -19.85
C THR A 210 -23.60 48.91 -21.27
N SER A 211 -22.42 49.49 -21.43
CA SER A 211 -21.78 49.74 -22.74
C SER A 211 -20.26 49.56 -22.64
N PRO A 212 -19.76 48.35 -22.33
CA PRO A 212 -18.32 48.11 -22.25
C PRO A 212 -17.67 48.24 -23.65
N THR A 213 -16.46 48.77 -23.70
CA THR A 213 -15.72 48.91 -24.95
C THR A 213 -15.05 47.59 -25.34
N LEU A 214 -15.51 46.97 -26.42
CA LEU A 214 -14.82 45.86 -27.08
C LEU A 214 -13.87 46.41 -28.15
N GLY A 215 -12.62 46.02 -28.10
CA GLY A 215 -11.63 46.38 -29.10
C GLY A 215 -10.67 45.24 -29.42
N TYR A 216 -10.05 45.32 -30.60
CA TYR A 216 -9.02 44.38 -31.03
C TYR A 216 -7.89 45.10 -31.76
N ARG A 217 -6.73 44.46 -31.81
CA ARG A 217 -5.56 44.98 -32.53
C ARG A 217 -4.57 43.88 -32.85
N GLN A 218 -3.60 44.24 -33.68
CA GLN A 218 -2.47 43.40 -34.04
C GLN A 218 -1.15 44.14 -33.75
N PHE A 219 -0.12 43.37 -33.43
CA PHE A 219 1.25 43.86 -33.26
C PHE A 219 2.02 43.72 -34.57
N ASN A 220 2.93 44.66 -34.83
CA ASN A 220 3.85 44.53 -35.95
C ASN A 220 5.00 43.55 -35.63
N SER A 221 5.86 43.28 -36.61
CA SER A 221 6.98 42.32 -36.48
C SER A 221 8.03 42.69 -35.42
N ASN A 222 7.99 43.93 -34.90
CA ASN A 222 8.87 44.42 -33.84
C ASN A 222 8.21 44.33 -32.46
N GLY A 223 7.03 43.73 -32.32
CA GLY A 223 6.31 43.64 -31.06
C GLY A 223 5.71 44.97 -30.60
N VAL A 224 5.48 45.91 -31.52
CA VAL A 224 4.81 47.18 -31.22
C VAL A 224 3.32 47.03 -31.51
N PRO A 225 2.42 47.35 -30.55
CA PRO A 225 0.99 47.30 -30.77
C PRO A 225 0.53 48.34 -31.79
N GLY A 226 -0.33 47.92 -32.71
CA GLY A 226 -1.12 48.84 -33.52
C GLY A 226 -2.19 49.56 -32.70
N PRO A 227 -2.91 50.53 -33.30
CA PRO A 227 -4.02 51.20 -32.64
C PRO A 227 -5.16 50.23 -32.32
N TRP A 228 -5.96 50.58 -31.31
CA TRP A 228 -7.19 49.85 -31.01
C TRP A 228 -8.23 50.07 -32.11
N ASN A 229 -8.74 48.97 -32.66
CA ASN A 229 -9.93 48.98 -33.50
C ASN A 229 -11.13 48.65 -32.61
N VAL A 230 -12.03 49.62 -32.43
CA VAL A 230 -13.18 49.48 -31.53
C VAL A 230 -14.38 48.94 -32.28
N VAL A 231 -15.09 48.00 -31.67
CA VAL A 231 -16.33 47.45 -32.20
C VAL A 231 -17.49 48.36 -31.84
N TYR A 232 -18.22 48.79 -32.87
CA TYR A 232 -19.44 49.57 -32.73
C TYR A 232 -20.65 48.66 -32.48
N THR A 233 -21.47 49.05 -31.52
CA THR A 233 -22.65 48.35 -31.00
C THR A 233 -23.82 49.34 -30.90
N ASN A 234 -25.04 48.83 -30.70
CA ASN A 234 -26.23 49.65 -30.47
C ASN A 234 -26.15 50.51 -29.19
N GLN A 235 -25.20 50.24 -28.29
CA GLN A 235 -24.99 51.01 -27.06
C GLN A 235 -23.88 52.06 -27.18
N ASN A 236 -23.07 52.04 -28.25
CA ASN A 236 -22.03 53.03 -28.52
C ASN A 236 -22.13 53.66 -29.92
N THR A 237 -23.29 53.52 -30.56
CA THR A 237 -23.63 54.21 -31.81
C THR A 237 -25.05 54.73 -31.77
N THR A 238 -25.26 55.86 -32.43
CA THR A 238 -26.60 56.36 -32.73
C THR A 238 -26.95 55.96 -34.15
N ARG A 239 -28.14 55.35 -34.33
CA ARG A 239 -28.70 55.05 -35.64
C ARG A 239 -29.72 56.12 -36.00
N ALA A 240 -29.48 56.84 -37.09
CA ALA A 240 -30.44 57.79 -37.63
C ALA A 240 -31.59 57.06 -38.37
N GLN A 241 -32.69 57.77 -38.60
CA GLN A 241 -33.87 57.23 -39.28
C GLN A 241 -33.58 56.79 -40.72
N ASP A 242 -32.58 57.39 -41.37
CA ASP A 242 -32.09 57.03 -42.70
C ASP A 242 -31.16 55.80 -42.71
N GLY A 243 -30.88 55.22 -41.54
CA GLY A 243 -30.03 54.05 -41.37
C GLY A 243 -28.54 54.34 -41.20
N THR A 244 -28.10 55.60 -41.25
CA THR A 244 -26.71 55.97 -41.00
C THR A 244 -26.32 55.74 -39.54
N LEU A 245 -25.06 55.34 -39.32
CA LEU A 245 -24.50 55.10 -37.99
C LEU A 245 -23.48 56.18 -37.66
N LYS A 246 -23.64 56.79 -36.49
CA LYS A 246 -22.66 57.73 -35.94
C LYS A 246 -22.10 57.18 -34.63
N ALA A 247 -20.79 57.11 -34.53
CA ALA A 247 -20.11 56.83 -33.27
C ALA A 247 -20.46 57.91 -32.24
N ILE A 248 -20.81 57.51 -31.02
CA ILE A 248 -21.03 58.44 -29.89
C ILE A 248 -19.74 58.74 -29.15
#